data_AF-A0A1Y2UBC0-F1
#
_entry.id   AF-A0A1Y2UBC0-F1
#
_cell.length_a   1.000
_cell.length_b   1.000
_cell.length_c   1.000
_cell.angle_alpha   90.00
_cell.angle_beta   90.00
_cell.angle_gamma   90.00
#
_symmetry.space_group_name_H-M   'P 1'
#
loop_
_entity.id
_entity.type
_entity.pdbx_description
1 polymer ?
#
loop_
_entity_poly.entity_id
_entity_poly.type
_entity_poly.pdbx_seq_one_letter_code
_entity_poly.pdbx_strand_id
1 'polypeptide(L)' 'MLVLKSFLKISLDVPTPWGIYFQDSATPQMEGLVELHDNIMYYLVMILFAVA' A
#
# COMPACT_ATOMS: atom_id res chain seq x y z
N MET A 1 20.86 19.86 1.94
CA MET A 1 19.73 18.95 1.64
C MET A 1 18.53 19.15 2.57
N LEU A 2 18.74 19.36 3.88
CA LEU A 2 17.65 19.58 4.84
C LEU A 2 16.89 20.92 4.68
N VAL A 3 17.57 22.00 4.28
CA VAL A 3 16.96 23.35 4.20
C VAL A 3 15.99 23.50 3.02
N LEU A 4 16.25 22.82 1.88
CA LEU A 4 15.38 22.90 0.70
C LEU A 4 14.04 22.14 0.89
N LYS A 5 14.03 21.12 1.75
CA LYS A 5 12.85 20.29 2.03
C LYS A 5 11.75 21.07 2.78
N SER A 6 12.10 22.18 3.45
CA SER A 6 11.15 23.03 4.18
C SER A 6 10.29 23.92 3.28
N PHE A 7 10.78 24.27 2.08
CA PHE A 7 10.08 25.17 1.15
C PHE A 7 9.26 24.42 0.09
N LEU A 8 9.65 23.19 -0.24
CA LEU A 8 8.92 22.32 -1.16
C LEU A 8 8.49 21.07 -0.40
N LYS A 9 7.21 20.97 -0.04
CA LYS A 9 6.62 19.80 0.61
C LYS A 9 6.58 18.63 -0.38
N ILE A 10 7.72 17.97 -0.54
CA ILE A 10 7.86 16.75 -1.34
C ILE A 10 7.66 15.56 -0.40
N SER A 11 6.45 15.00 -0.42
CA SER A 11 6.13 13.72 0.22
C SER A 11 6.43 12.59 -0.76
N LEU A 12 7.60 11.96 -0.60
CA LEU A 12 7.98 10.75 -1.33
C LEU A 12 7.59 9.54 -0.47
N ASP A 13 6.84 8.58 -1.04
CA ASP A 13 6.40 7.29 -0.47
C ASP A 13 6.43 7.28 1.06
N VAL A 14 5.57 8.12 1.65
CA VAL A 14 5.45 8.32 3.09
C VAL A 14 4.09 7.80 3.53
N PRO A 15 4.00 7.12 4.69
CA PRO A 15 2.71 6.71 5.22
C PRO A 15 1.78 7.91 5.39
N THR A 16 0.57 7.78 4.85
CA THR A 16 -0.49 8.79 4.99
C THR A 16 -1.33 8.50 6.24
N PRO A 17 -1.82 9.54 6.94
CA PRO A 17 -2.70 9.34 8.09
C PRO A 17 -3.94 8.52 7.70
N TRP A 18 -4.29 7.52 8.51
CA TRP A 18 -5.42 6.60 8.28
C TRP A 18 -5.30 5.72 7.02
N GLY A 19 -4.09 5.37 6.60
CA GLY A 19 -3.89 4.44 5.48
C GLY A 19 -4.43 3.03 5.79
N ILE A 20 -5.27 2.50 4.89
CA ILE A 20 -5.90 1.17 4.99
C ILE A 20 -5.30 0.18 3.95
N TYR A 21 -4.37 0.65 3.13
CA TYR A 21 -3.75 -0.12 2.04
C TYR A 21 -2.24 0.11 1.98
N PHE A 22 -1.56 -0.61 1.09
CA PHE A 22 -0.16 -0.38 0.77
C PHE A 22 0.06 1.00 0.15
N GLN A 23 1.28 1.52 0.29
CA GLN A 23 1.73 2.72 -0.40
C GLN A 23 2.00 2.42 -1.88
N ASP A 24 2.22 3.47 -2.68
CA ASP A 24 2.51 3.34 -4.10
C ASP A 24 3.71 2.43 -4.36
N SER A 25 3.61 1.57 -5.36
CA SER A 25 4.66 0.62 -5.70
C SER A 25 5.78 1.29 -6.49
N ALA A 26 6.95 1.43 -5.87
CA ALA A 26 8.14 1.98 -6.54
C ALA A 26 9.02 0.91 -7.26
N THR A 27 8.69 -0.38 -7.14
CA THR A 27 9.46 -1.49 -7.72
C THR A 27 8.55 -2.60 -8.27
N PRO A 28 8.95 -3.32 -9.34
CA PRO A 28 8.16 -4.44 -9.88
C PRO A 28 7.91 -5.56 -8.86
N GLN A 29 8.85 -5.76 -7.93
CA GLN A 29 8.68 -6.73 -6.85
C GLN A 29 7.56 -6.32 -5.88
N MET A 30 7.41 -5.03 -5.58
CA MET A 30 6.32 -4.53 -4.74
C MET A 30 4.97 -4.66 -5.45
N GLU A 31 4.91 -4.37 -6.75
CA GLU A 31 3.69 -4.56 -7.56
C GLU A 31 3.22 -6.03 -7.52
N GLY A 32 4.15 -6.98 -7.70
CA GLY A 32 3.84 -8.41 -7.58
C GLY A 32 3.38 -8.84 -6.19
N LEU A 33 3.88 -8.21 -5.12
CA LEU A 33 3.41 -8.47 -3.75
C LEU A 33 1.99 -7.95 -3.52
N VAL A 34 1.67 -6.77 -4.05
CA VAL A 34 0.34 -6.16 -3.97
C VAL A 34 -0.67 -7.01 -4.74
N GLU A 35 -0.32 -7.47 -5.95
CA GLU A 35 -1.17 -8.38 -6.74
C GLU A 35 -1.41 -9.71 -6.02
N LEU A 36 -0.37 -10.30 -5.41
CA LEU A 36 -0.50 -11.51 -4.61
C LEU A 36 -1.42 -11.29 -3.39
N HIS A 37 -1.24 -10.17 -2.68
CA HIS A 37 -2.07 -9.81 -1.54
C HIS A 37 -3.55 -9.72 -1.93
N ASP A 38 -3.87 -9.01 -3.02
CA ASP A 38 -5.25 -8.81 -3.46
C ASP A 38 -5.93 -10.13 -3.83
N ASN A 39 -5.21 -11.02 -4.51
CA ASN A 39 -5.69 -12.36 -4.84
C ASN A 39 -6.01 -13.19 -3.60
N ILE A 40 -5.13 -13.17 -2.58
CA ILE A 40 -5.33 -13.92 -1.34
C ILE A 40 -6.52 -13.32 -0.55
N MET A 41 -6.58 -12.00 -0.41
CA MET A 41 -7.63 -11.31 0.33
C MET A 41 -9.02 -11.57 -0.26
N TYR A 42 -9.14 -11.64 -1.59
CA TYR A 42 -10.39 -12.04 -2.24
C TYR A 42 -10.90 -13.39 -1.72
N TYR A 43 -10.06 -14.43 -1.73
CA TYR A 43 -10.47 -15.75 -1.25
C TYR A 43 -10.74 -15.77 0.26
N LEU A 44 -9.95 -15.07 1.08
CA LEU A 44 -10.16 -15.03 2.52
C LEU A 44 -11.48 -14.34 2.89
N VAL A 45 -11.81 -13.23 2.21
CA VAL A 45 -13.10 -12.55 2.40
C VAL A 45 -14.25 -13.44 1.97
N MET A 46 -14.12 -14.13 0.83
CA MET A 46 -15.12 -15.11 0.38
C MET A 46 -15.34 -16.22 1.40
N ILE A 47 -14.26 -16.81 1.95
CA ILE A 47 -14.35 -17.87 2.97
C ILE A 47 -15.01 -17.33 4.25
N LEU A 48 -14.66 -16.13 4.69
CA LEU A 48 -15.21 -15.51 5.90
C LEU A 48 -16.73 -15.37 5.84
N PHE A 49 -17.28 -15.01 4.69
CA PHE A 49 -18.73 -14.86 4.52
C PHE A 49 -19.45 -16.15 4.09
N ALA A 50 -18.75 -17.06 3.39
CA ALA A 50 -19.34 -18.32 2.92
C ALA A 50 -19.43 -19.38 4.03
N VAL A 51 -18.52 -19.36 5.00
CA VAL A 51 -18.53 -20.24 6.17
C VAL A 51 -19.26 -19.51 7.30
N ALA A 52 -20.58 -19.72 7.39
CA ALA A 52 -21.43 -19.25 8.48
C ALA A 52 -21.85 -20.41 9.40
#